data_AF-A0A7W1ILV9-F1
#
_entry.id   AF-A0A7W1ILV9-F1
#
_cell.length_a   1.000
_cell.length_b   1.000
_cell.length_c   1.000
_cell.angle_alpha   90.00
_cell.angle_beta   90.00
_cell.angle_gamma   90.00
#
_symmetry.space_group_name_H-M   'P 1'
#
loop_
_entity.id
_entity.type
_entity.pdbx_description
1 polymer ?
#
loop_
_entity_poly.entity_id
_entity_poly.type
_entity_poly.pdbx_seq_one_letter_code
_entity_poly.pdbx_strand_id
1 'polypeptide(L)'
;MKTLTIYPNTYTSFKMVFILLGSIFTATVLLFYSYLLKDLIPSSNLKREYCICFGQIIFQGTLLIIFKTNSGSILNYLYQMVIVSMAGAGLLIPVLVSAFIFFPFGPGVYYYLVYFFGVVIVMFLAHKKRVQLIKAPIWLCYSWVLYRLLVLPIILS
;
A
#
# COMPACT_ATOMS: atom_id res chain seq x y z
N MET A 1 36.51 -8.18 18.24
CA MET A 1 35.44 -7.91 19.23
C MET A 1 34.11 -8.29 18.59
N LYS A 2 33.55 -9.46 18.91
CA LYS A 2 32.23 -9.90 18.41
C LYS A 2 31.16 -9.09 19.15
N THR A 3 30.50 -8.17 18.47
CA THR A 3 29.30 -7.51 19.03
C THR A 3 28.18 -8.53 19.08
N LEU A 4 27.83 -8.95 20.30
CA LEU A 4 26.66 -9.77 20.60
C LEU A 4 25.39 -9.03 20.15
N THR A 5 24.82 -9.40 19.00
CA THR A 5 23.53 -8.91 18.54
C THR A 5 22.41 -9.61 19.30
N ILE A 6 22.17 -9.18 20.54
CA ILE A 6 20.98 -9.54 21.31
C ILE A 6 19.86 -8.58 20.88
N TYR A 7 19.34 -8.75 19.66
CA TYR A 7 18.02 -8.23 19.31
C TYR A 7 17.12 -9.44 19.10
N PRO A 8 16.10 -9.63 19.95
CA PRO A 8 15.34 -10.86 19.96
C PRO A 8 14.56 -11.02 18.64
N ASN A 9 14.42 -12.28 18.23
CA ASN A 9 13.70 -12.74 17.05
C ASN A 9 12.20 -12.33 17.03
N THR A 10 11.68 -11.81 18.15
CA THR A 10 10.30 -11.34 18.35
C THR A 10 9.92 -10.16 17.44
N TYR A 11 10.86 -9.27 17.09
CA TYR A 11 10.58 -8.13 16.20
C TYR A 11 10.35 -8.57 14.75
N THR A 12 10.92 -9.70 14.33
CA THR A 12 10.75 -10.26 12.97
C THR A 12 9.33 -10.81 12.80
N SER A 13 8.89 -11.63 13.76
CA SER A 13 7.52 -12.19 13.76
C SER A 13 6.47 -11.09 13.81
N PHE A 14 6.67 -10.06 14.63
CA PHE A 14 5.77 -8.90 14.68
C PHE A 14 5.66 -8.19 13.33
N LYS A 15 6.78 -7.93 12.65
CA LYS A 15 6.77 -7.28 11.32
C LYS A 15 6.01 -8.10 10.28
N MET A 16 6.18 -9.43 10.28
CA MET A 16 5.45 -10.31 9.35
C MET A 16 3.94 -10.27 9.59
N VAL A 17 3.52 -10.38 10.87
CA VAL A 17 2.10 -10.27 11.24
C VAL A 17 1.55 -8.89 10.86
N PHE A 18 2.30 -7.82 11.10
CA PHE A 18 1.91 -6.47 10.72
C PHE A 18 1.77 -6.30 9.20
N ILE A 19 2.71 -6.84 8.42
CA ILE A 19 2.64 -6.81 6.95
C ILE A 19 1.35 -7.51 6.49
N LEU A 20 1.03 -8.68 7.04
CA LEU A 20 -0.16 -9.43 6.67
C LEU A 20 -1.45 -8.68 7.05
N LEU A 21 -1.59 -8.26 8.32
CA LEU A 21 -2.78 -7.57 8.79
C LEU A 21 -2.96 -6.19 8.14
N GLY A 22 -1.87 -5.43 8.00
CA GLY A 22 -1.89 -4.13 7.35
C GLY A 22 -2.29 -4.22 5.88
N SER A 23 -1.89 -5.30 5.19
CA SER A 23 -2.31 -5.56 3.80
C SER A 23 -3.77 -5.95 3.71
N ILE A 24 -4.26 -6.77 4.65
CA ILE A 24 -5.68 -7.13 4.70
C ILE A 24 -6.55 -5.89 4.93
N PHE A 25 -6.17 -5.06 5.90
CA PHE A 25 -6.83 -3.80 6.20
C PHE A 25 -6.84 -2.88 4.98
N THR A 26 -5.69 -2.68 4.34
CA THR A 26 -5.57 -1.82 3.15
C THR A 26 -6.45 -2.32 2.01
N ALA A 27 -6.43 -3.62 1.72
CA ALA A 27 -7.25 -4.24 0.67
C ALA A 27 -8.75 -4.11 0.96
N THR A 28 -9.15 -4.24 2.22
CA THR A 28 -10.56 -4.10 2.63
C THR A 28 -11.04 -2.66 2.47
N VAL A 29 -10.24 -1.68 2.87
CA VAL A 29 -10.56 -0.25 2.66
C VAL A 29 -10.67 0.06 1.16
N LEU A 30 -9.74 -0.42 0.34
CA LEU A 30 -9.78 -0.26 -1.12
C LEU A 30 -11.02 -0.90 -1.75
N LEU A 31 -11.45 -2.07 -1.28
CA LEU A 31 -12.69 -2.70 -1.72
C LEU A 31 -13.89 -1.78 -1.49
N PHE A 32 -14.06 -1.27 -0.27
CA PHE A 32 -15.17 -0.36 0.02
C PHE A 32 -15.08 0.93 -0.78
N TYR A 33 -13.86 1.45 -0.98
CA TYR A 33 -13.64 2.64 -1.79
C TYR A 33 -13.99 2.41 -3.26
N SER A 34 -13.78 1.19 -3.78
CA SER A 34 -14.14 0.85 -5.17
C SER A 34 -15.65 0.98 -5.44
N TYR A 35 -16.51 0.81 -4.44
CA TYR A 35 -17.95 1.03 -4.60
C TYR A 35 -18.32 2.48 -4.83
N LEU A 36 -17.54 3.43 -4.28
CA LEU A 36 -17.72 4.86 -4.55
C LEU A 36 -17.29 5.25 -5.98
N LEU A 37 -16.55 4.37 -6.67
CA LEU A 37 -16.03 4.56 -8.02
C LEU A 37 -16.72 3.68 -9.08
N LYS A 38 -17.82 2.98 -8.73
CA LYS A 38 -18.50 2.00 -9.58
C LYS A 38 -18.92 2.55 -10.96
N ASP A 39 -19.23 3.84 -11.04
CA ASP A 39 -19.65 4.48 -12.30
C ASP A 39 -18.48 4.71 -13.28
N LEU A 40 -17.23 4.62 -12.81
CA LEU A 40 -16.02 4.78 -13.63
C LEU A 40 -15.23 3.48 -13.79
N ILE A 41 -15.27 2.59 -12.79
CA ILE A 41 -14.43 1.39 -12.73
C ILE A 41 -15.30 0.20 -12.30
N PRO A 42 -15.11 -1.00 -12.89
CA PRO A 42 -15.81 -2.20 -12.45
C PRO A 42 -15.66 -2.42 -10.95
N SER A 43 -16.78 -2.72 -10.29
CA SER A 43 -16.81 -3.01 -8.85
C SER A 43 -15.79 -4.08 -8.50
N SER A 44 -14.97 -3.82 -7.49
CA SER A 44 -13.95 -4.78 -7.09
C SER A 44 -14.52 -5.93 -6.30
N ASN A 45 -13.77 -7.03 -6.28
CA ASN A 45 -14.05 -8.19 -5.44
C ASN A 45 -12.90 -8.38 -4.46
N LEU A 46 -13.18 -8.95 -3.28
CA LEU A 46 -12.17 -9.23 -2.24
C LEU A 46 -10.94 -9.94 -2.80
N LYS A 47 -11.15 -10.96 -3.65
CA LYS A 47 -10.05 -11.72 -4.28
C LYS A 47 -9.12 -10.84 -5.11
N ARG A 48 -9.67 -9.86 -5.85
CA ARG A 48 -8.91 -8.93 -6.68
C ARG A 48 -8.06 -8.03 -5.80
N GLU A 49 -8.66 -7.36 -4.82
CA GLU A 49 -7.92 -6.44 -3.93
C GLU A 49 -6.81 -7.11 -3.13
N TYR A 50 -7.06 -8.32 -2.61
CA TYR A 50 -6.03 -9.09 -1.93
C TYR A 50 -4.91 -9.49 -2.88
N CYS A 51 -5.23 -9.99 -4.08
CA CYS A 51 -4.23 -10.35 -5.07
C CYS A 51 -3.32 -9.16 -5.42
N ILE A 52 -3.91 -7.98 -5.61
CA ILE A 52 -3.18 -6.75 -5.92
C ILE A 52 -2.32 -6.29 -4.74
N CYS A 53 -2.87 -6.27 -3.52
CA CYS A 53 -2.12 -5.80 -2.35
C CYS A 53 -0.98 -6.76 -1.96
N PHE A 54 -1.23 -8.07 -1.93
CA PHE A 54 -0.18 -9.05 -1.67
C PHE A 54 0.81 -9.15 -2.83
N GLY A 55 0.32 -9.05 -4.07
CA GLY A 55 1.17 -9.01 -5.25
C GLY A 55 2.13 -7.82 -5.24
N GLN A 56 1.72 -6.65 -4.75
CA GLN A 56 2.62 -5.50 -4.56
C GLN A 56 3.78 -5.82 -3.61
N ILE A 57 3.50 -6.52 -2.51
CA ILE A 57 4.52 -6.91 -1.52
C ILE A 57 5.48 -7.92 -2.13
N ILE A 58 4.94 -8.95 -2.80
CA ILE A 58 5.74 -9.98 -3.45
C ILE A 58 6.62 -9.35 -4.53
N PHE A 59 6.06 -8.50 -5.40
CA PHE A 59 6.80 -7.83 -6.46
C PHE A 59 7.98 -7.01 -5.91
N GLN A 60 7.73 -6.21 -4.88
CA GLN A 60 8.75 -5.39 -4.24
C GLN A 60 9.82 -6.22 -3.51
N GLY A 61 9.41 -7.29 -2.82
CA GLY A 61 10.31 -8.22 -2.17
C GLY A 61 11.22 -8.92 -3.17
N THR A 62 10.66 -9.40 -4.28
CA THR A 62 11.39 -10.06 -5.37
C THR A 62 12.40 -9.12 -6.02
N LEU A 63 12.03 -7.87 -6.28
CA LEU A 63 12.95 -6.87 -6.84
C LEU A 63 14.16 -6.64 -5.93
N LEU A 64 13.95 -6.52 -4.61
CA LEU A 64 15.05 -6.37 -3.66
C LEU A 64 16.01 -7.57 -3.66
N ILE A 65 15.48 -8.79 -3.80
CA ILE A 65 16.27 -10.03 -3.87
C ILE A 65 17.10 -10.07 -5.16
N ILE A 66 16.45 -9.83 -6.31
CA ILE A 66 17.10 -9.90 -7.64
C ILE A 66 18.22 -8.86 -7.75
N PHE A 67 17.95 -7.61 -7.36
CA PHE A 67 18.91 -6.52 -7.49
C PHE A 67 19.92 -6.45 -6.33
N LYS A 68 19.94 -7.46 -5.44
CA LYS A 68 20.83 -7.55 -4.26
C LYS A 68 20.97 -6.21 -3.54
N THR A 69 19.84 -5.53 -3.39
CA THR A 69 19.87 -4.14 -2.97
C THR A 69 20.27 -4.06 -1.50
N ASN A 70 21.29 -3.26 -1.19
CA ASN A 70 21.81 -3.09 0.16
C ASN A 70 20.92 -2.19 1.04
N SER A 71 19.59 -2.42 1.02
CA SER A 71 18.57 -1.67 1.76
C SER A 71 18.42 -2.12 3.23
N GLY A 72 19.42 -2.83 3.77
CA GLY A 72 19.28 -3.57 5.03
C GLY A 72 18.37 -4.79 4.89
N SER A 73 17.53 -5.05 5.88
CA SER A 73 16.59 -6.19 5.87
C SER A 73 15.41 -5.93 4.91
N ILE A 74 15.18 -6.84 3.94
CA ILE A 74 14.02 -6.83 3.03
C ILE A 74 12.72 -6.67 3.82
N LEU A 75 12.60 -7.40 4.94
CA LEU A 75 11.44 -7.34 5.82
C LEU A 75 11.23 -5.93 6.39
N ASN A 76 12.31 -5.20 6.70
CA ASN A 76 12.22 -3.83 7.19
C ASN A 76 11.69 -2.88 6.11
N TYR A 77 12.13 -3.03 4.86
CA TYR A 77 11.59 -2.25 3.75
C TYR A 77 10.11 -2.56 3.51
N LEU A 78 9.73 -3.84 3.42
CA LEU A 78 8.34 -4.25 3.21
C LEU A 78 7.42 -3.76 4.32
N TYR A 79 7.90 -3.81 5.57
CA TYR A 79 7.20 -3.26 6.72
C TYR A 79 6.97 -1.74 6.59
N GLN A 80 8.01 -0.97 6.24
CA GLN A 80 7.89 0.49 6.02
C GLN A 80 6.95 0.82 4.86
N MET A 81 6.95 0.02 3.80
CA MET A 81 6.03 0.17 2.67
C MET A 81 4.57 -0.06 3.11
N VAL A 82 4.30 -1.14 3.85
CA VAL A 82 2.94 -1.43 4.35
C VAL A 82 2.45 -0.36 5.32
N ILE A 83 3.31 0.24 6.15
CA ILE A 83 2.92 1.38 6.99
C ILE A 83 2.36 2.54 6.14
N VAL A 84 3.02 2.88 5.03
CA VAL A 84 2.55 3.96 4.15
C VAL A 84 1.22 3.60 3.50
N SER A 85 1.07 2.36 3.04
CA SER A 85 -0.19 1.84 2.49
C SER A 85 -1.33 1.90 3.49
N MET A 86 -1.07 1.49 4.73
CA MET A 86 -2.04 1.50 5.81
C MET A 86 -2.43 2.94 6.21
N ALA A 87 -1.46 3.86 6.24
CA ALA A 87 -1.73 5.26 6.50
C ALA A 87 -2.60 5.89 5.39
N GLY A 88 -2.32 5.57 4.13
CA GLY A 88 -3.15 5.98 2.99
C GLY A 88 -4.57 5.44 3.09
N ALA A 89 -4.73 4.15 3.40
CA ALA A 89 -6.04 3.56 3.68
C ALA A 89 -6.75 4.28 4.83
N GLY A 90 -6.03 4.62 5.90
CA GLY A 90 -6.54 5.43 7.01
C GLY A 90 -7.07 6.79 6.57
N LEU A 91 -6.41 7.46 5.61
CA LEU A 91 -6.88 8.73 5.05
C LEU A 91 -8.15 8.57 4.22
N LEU A 92 -8.41 7.40 3.63
CA LEU A 92 -9.65 7.15 2.87
C LEU A 92 -10.87 6.91 3.78
N ILE A 93 -10.68 6.47 5.03
CA ILE A 93 -11.76 6.10 5.95
C ILE A 93 -12.72 7.27 6.25
N PRO A 94 -12.27 8.49 6.58
CA PRO A 94 -13.17 9.61 6.81
C PRO A 94 -14.12 9.87 5.63
N VAL A 95 -13.61 9.73 4.40
CA VAL A 95 -14.42 9.89 3.18
C VAL A 95 -15.41 8.74 3.03
N LEU A 96 -14.99 7.49 3.24
CA LEU A 96 -15.88 6.33 3.25
C LEU A 96 -17.03 6.49 4.25
N VAL A 97 -16.70 6.87 5.48
CA VAL A 97 -17.67 7.10 6.54
C VAL A 97 -18.63 8.23 6.16
N SER A 98 -18.12 9.34 5.62
CA SER A 98 -18.95 10.45 5.15
C SER A 98 -19.92 10.03 4.03
N ALA A 99 -19.45 9.24 3.07
CA ALA A 99 -20.23 8.83 1.90
C ALA A 99 -21.32 7.82 2.26
N PHE A 100 -21.04 6.86 3.14
CA PHE A 100 -22.01 5.81 3.48
C PHE A 100 -22.96 6.17 4.63
N ILE A 101 -22.54 7.03 5.58
CA ILE A 101 -23.33 7.31 6.79
C ILE A 101 -24.00 8.68 6.73
N PHE A 102 -23.28 9.72 6.29
CA PHE A 102 -23.71 11.10 6.46
C PHE A 102 -24.31 11.71 5.18
N PHE A 103 -23.77 11.38 4.01
CA PHE A 103 -24.16 11.98 2.73
C PHE A 103 -24.23 10.92 1.61
N PRO A 104 -25.27 10.06 1.59
CA PRO A 104 -25.42 9.01 0.58
C PRO A 104 -25.56 9.57 -0.85
N PHE A 105 -26.00 10.82 -1.02
CA PHE A 105 -26.03 11.56 -2.30
C PHE A 105 -24.79 12.45 -2.47
N GLY A 106 -23.62 11.95 -2.07
CA GLY A 106 -22.37 12.71 -2.00
C GLY A 106 -21.95 13.41 -3.31
N PRO A 107 -20.81 14.13 -3.30
CA PRO A 107 -20.38 15.09 -4.34
C PRO A 107 -20.13 14.53 -5.76
N GLY A 108 -20.44 13.25 -6.01
CA GLY A 108 -20.26 12.57 -7.29
C GLY A 108 -18.93 11.84 -7.43
N VAL A 109 -18.84 10.97 -8.44
CA VAL A 109 -17.72 10.04 -8.63
C VAL A 109 -16.36 10.73 -8.85
N TYR A 110 -16.35 11.90 -9.51
CA TYR A 110 -15.14 12.66 -9.79
C TYR A 110 -14.47 13.20 -8.52
N TYR A 111 -15.26 13.56 -7.50
CA TYR A 111 -14.72 14.00 -6.22
C TYR A 111 -13.92 12.88 -5.54
N TYR A 112 -14.48 11.66 -5.50
CA TYR A 112 -13.80 10.50 -4.91
C TYR A 112 -12.54 10.14 -5.71
N LEU A 113 -12.58 10.25 -7.04
CA LEU A 113 -11.40 10.02 -7.87
C LEU A 113 -10.26 11.02 -7.56
N VAL A 114 -10.57 12.32 -7.52
CA VAL A 114 -9.59 13.37 -7.20
C VAL A 114 -9.04 13.18 -5.78
N TYR A 115 -9.90 12.88 -4.81
CA TYR A 115 -9.47 12.59 -3.44
C TYR A 115 -8.51 11.41 -3.36
N PHE A 116 -8.83 10.31 -4.06
CA PHE A 116 -7.98 9.13 -4.13
C PHE A 116 -6.59 9.46 -4.69
N PHE A 117 -6.51 10.19 -5.80
CA PHE A 117 -5.21 10.61 -6.35
C PHE A 117 -4.45 11.56 -5.42
N GLY A 118 -5.15 12.44 -4.69
CA GLY A 118 -4.54 13.23 -3.62
C GLY A 118 -3.88 12.36 -2.55
N VAL A 119 -4.57 11.33 -2.07
CA VAL A 119 -4.01 10.34 -1.13
C VAL A 119 -2.82 9.60 -1.73
N VAL A 120 -2.89 9.19 -3.00
CA VAL A 120 -1.77 8.53 -3.71
C VAL A 120 -0.51 9.42 -3.75
N ILE A 121 -0.66 10.73 -4.02
CA ILE A 121 0.45 11.68 -4.02
C ILE A 121 1.07 11.77 -2.62
N VAL A 122 0.24 11.92 -1.58
CA VAL A 122 0.70 11.96 -0.18
C VAL A 122 1.44 10.67 0.19
N MET A 123 0.91 9.51 -0.20
CA MET A 123 1.55 8.21 0.00
C MET A 123 2.90 8.13 -0.72
N PHE A 124 2.98 8.57 -1.96
CA PHE A 124 4.23 8.54 -2.74
C PHE A 124 5.31 9.41 -2.08
N LEU A 125 4.97 10.62 -1.64
CA LEU A 125 5.89 11.51 -0.92
C LEU A 125 6.35 10.89 0.41
N ALA A 126 5.43 10.30 1.17
CA ALA A 126 5.74 9.62 2.42
C ALA A 126 6.63 8.39 2.20
N HIS A 127 6.38 7.62 1.15
CA HIS A 127 7.19 6.47 0.77
C HIS A 127 8.61 6.90 0.36
N LYS A 128 8.74 7.92 -0.49
CA LYS A 128 10.03 8.50 -0.88
C LYS A 128 10.85 8.92 0.34
N LYS A 129 10.23 9.63 1.28
CA LYS A 129 10.88 10.04 2.54
C LYS A 129 11.36 8.84 3.35
N ARG A 130 10.54 7.79 3.49
CA ARG A 130 10.93 6.57 4.23
C ARG A 130 12.04 5.78 3.54
N VAL A 131 12.00 5.67 2.22
CA VAL A 131 13.06 5.03 1.41
C VAL A 131 14.40 5.72 1.65
N GLN A 132 14.42 7.06 1.64
CA GLN A 132 15.62 7.84 1.95
C GLN A 132 16.09 7.63 3.40
N LEU A 133 15.17 7.59 4.38
CA LEU A 133 15.52 7.38 5.79
C LEU A 133 16.19 6.02 6.04
N ILE A 134 15.73 4.96 5.36
CA ILE A 134 16.34 3.62 5.47
C ILE A 134 17.51 3.40 4.51
N LYS A 135 17.96 4.45 3.80
CA LYS A 135 19.03 4.42 2.80
C LYS A 135 18.80 3.39 1.68
N ALA A 136 17.54 3.10 1.37
CA ALA A 136 17.17 2.27 0.24
C ALA A 136 17.20 3.10 -1.05
N PRO A 137 17.43 2.49 -2.22
CA PRO A 137 17.53 3.23 -3.47
C PRO A 137 16.16 3.72 -3.92
N ILE A 138 16.15 4.92 -4.48
CA ILE A 138 14.91 5.63 -4.83
C ILE A 138 14.13 4.98 -5.96
N TRP A 139 14.77 4.12 -6.77
CA TRP A 139 14.10 3.39 -7.84
C TRP A 139 13.00 2.47 -7.34
N LEU A 140 13.03 2.08 -6.06
CA LEU A 140 11.96 1.32 -5.40
C LEU A 140 10.63 2.09 -5.36
N CYS A 141 10.68 3.44 -5.29
CA CYS A 141 9.47 4.25 -5.38
C CYS A 141 8.87 4.20 -6.78
N TYR A 142 9.71 4.20 -7.83
CA TYR A 142 9.24 4.08 -9.21
C TYR A 142 8.71 2.69 -9.51
N SER A 143 9.35 1.63 -8.99
CA SER A 143 8.83 0.26 -9.14
C SER A 143 7.49 0.06 -8.42
N TRP A 144 7.23 0.81 -7.34
CA TRP A 144 5.93 0.81 -6.67
C TRP A 144 4.84 1.35 -7.60
N VAL A 145 5.08 2.49 -8.26
CA VAL A 145 4.16 3.05 -9.26
C VAL A 145 4.03 2.10 -10.46
N LEU A 146 5.14 1.54 -10.94
CA LEU A 146 5.15 0.62 -12.07
C LEU A 146 4.24 -0.58 -11.83
N TYR A 147 4.30 -1.21 -10.65
CA TYR A 147 3.39 -2.30 -10.31
C TYR A 147 1.92 -1.89 -10.42
N ARG A 148 1.58 -0.70 -9.92
CA ARG A 148 0.21 -0.17 -10.00
C ARG A 148 -0.24 0.05 -11.45
N LEU A 149 0.66 0.52 -12.32
CA LEU A 149 0.37 0.64 -13.75
C LEU A 149 0.21 -0.72 -14.43
N LEU A 150 1.03 -1.72 -14.08
CA LEU A 150 0.93 -3.08 -14.63
C LEU A 150 -0.38 -3.78 -14.25
N VAL A 151 -0.89 -3.49 -13.06
CA VAL A 151 -2.15 -4.07 -12.55
C VAL A 151 -3.38 -3.31 -13.04
N LEU A 152 -3.23 -2.05 -13.47
CA LEU A 152 -4.36 -1.23 -13.92
C LEU A 152 -5.26 -1.91 -14.96
N PRO A 153 -4.76 -2.64 -15.99
CA PRO A 153 -5.62 -3.38 -16.90
C PRO A 153 -6.51 -4.43 -16.23
N ILE A 154 -6.03 -5.07 -15.16
CA ILE A 154 -6.78 -6.06 -14.35
C ILE A 154 -7.87 -5.37 -13.51
N ILE A 155 -7.65 -4.10 -13.15
CA ILE A 155 -8.65 -3.29 -12.44
C ILE A 155 -9.77 -2.84 -13.40
N LEU A 156 -9.40 -2.55 -14.66
CA LEU A 156 -10.31 -2.06 -15.69
C LEU A 156 -11.04 -3.18 -16.46
N SER A 157 -10.58 -4.43 -16.38
CA SER A 157 -11.26 -5.63 -16.88
C SER A 157 -12.37 -6.10 -15.93
#